data_AF-A0A850RCY0-F1
#
_entry.id   AF-A0A850RCY0-F1
#
_cell.length_a   1.000
_cell.length_b   1.000
_cell.length_c   1.000
_cell.angle_alpha   90.00
_cell.angle_beta   90.00
_cell.angle_gamma   90.00
#
_symmetry.space_group_name_H-M   'P 1'
#
loop_
_entity.id
_entity.type
_entity.pdbx_description
1 polymer ?
#
loop_
_entity_poly.entity_id
_entity_poly.type
_entity_poly.pdbx_seq_one_letter_code
_entity_poly.pdbx_strand_id
1 'polypeptide(L)'
;MKSDFSSLAFVARQSLVASGVSISLGHTQQLLAASLGYGSLAAIQASTEEEPGIAGANFVILDVAGLSARAASLGYGAASDQITEAIAATIKSDPEPPAVFLTPLDFIEDVVVPFANDTVMDHDAVSDAAANTNAYFEGAYLEATEPDEALKDCREFWEIPVEGNVGMDQDPDKPFSGDNILVKGVVRVWKAGRVCLMNDMELDIGAGVDDSYYDLDEADA
;
A
#
# COMPACT_ATOMS: atom_id res chain seq x y z
N MET A 1 8.15 -22.49 -1.70
CA MET A 1 6.80 -22.61 -2.28
C MET A 1 5.88 -21.96 -1.27
N LYS A 2 5.25 -20.84 -1.63
CA LYS A 2 4.28 -20.16 -0.76
C LYS A 2 3.15 -21.11 -0.38
N SER A 3 2.67 -21.03 0.86
CA SER A 3 1.59 -21.89 1.34
C SER A 3 0.31 -21.57 0.59
N ASP A 4 -0.40 -22.63 0.19
CA ASP A 4 -1.74 -22.48 -0.38
C ASP A 4 -2.75 -22.05 0.71
N PHE A 5 -3.90 -21.55 0.26
CA PHE A 5 -4.99 -21.12 1.13
C PHE A 5 -5.39 -22.15 2.20
N SER A 6 -5.41 -23.45 1.84
CA SER A 6 -5.84 -24.51 2.75
C SER A 6 -4.83 -24.72 3.88
N SER A 7 -3.55 -24.66 3.55
CA SER A 7 -2.45 -24.77 4.49
C SER A 7 -2.46 -23.62 5.49
N LEU A 8 -2.64 -22.38 5.00
CA LEU A 8 -2.77 -21.20 5.86
C LEU A 8 -3.96 -21.34 6.81
N ALA A 9 -5.14 -21.74 6.31
CA ALA A 9 -6.32 -21.92 7.16
C ALA A 9 -6.09 -22.99 8.25
N PHE A 10 -5.37 -24.06 7.92
CA PHE A 10 -5.05 -25.13 8.88
C PHE A 10 -4.10 -24.64 9.98
N VAL A 11 -3.05 -23.90 9.63
CA VAL A 11 -2.09 -23.32 10.59
C VAL A 11 -2.78 -22.27 11.46
N ALA A 12 -3.57 -21.36 10.87
CA ALA A 12 -4.33 -20.36 11.62
C ALA A 12 -5.28 -21.02 12.64
N ARG A 13 -5.94 -22.12 12.26
CA ARG A 13 -6.78 -22.88 13.17
C ARG A 13 -5.98 -23.48 14.33
N GLN A 14 -4.81 -24.06 14.06
CA GLN A 14 -3.97 -24.61 15.13
C GLN A 14 -3.56 -23.54 16.13
N SER A 15 -3.17 -22.36 15.62
CA SER A 15 -2.84 -21.19 16.45
C SER A 15 -4.02 -20.79 17.33
N LEU A 16 -5.21 -20.63 16.74
CA LEU A 16 -6.42 -20.24 17.46
C LEU A 16 -6.84 -21.25 18.54
N VAL A 17 -6.79 -22.55 18.23
CA VAL A 17 -7.10 -23.60 19.20
C VAL A 17 -6.08 -23.61 20.34
N ALA A 18 -4.78 -23.41 20.04
CA ALA A 18 -3.74 -23.30 21.05
C ALA A 18 -3.94 -22.08 21.97
N SER A 19 -4.53 -21.00 21.45
CA SER A 19 -4.88 -19.81 22.23
C SER A 19 -6.28 -19.88 22.89
N GLY A 20 -6.95 -21.03 22.87
CA GLY A 20 -8.20 -21.27 23.59
C GLY A 20 -9.49 -20.98 22.79
N VAL A 21 -9.38 -20.59 21.51
CA VAL A 21 -10.55 -20.33 20.65
C VAL A 21 -11.03 -21.64 20.04
N SER A 22 -12.22 -22.10 20.44
CA SER A 22 -12.84 -23.30 19.86
C SER A 22 -13.43 -23.00 18.48
N ILE A 23 -12.70 -23.34 17.43
CA ILE A 23 -13.08 -23.05 16.04
C ILE A 23 -12.92 -24.25 15.11
N SER A 24 -13.89 -24.42 14.20
CA SER A 24 -13.85 -25.43 13.15
C SER A 24 -12.98 -24.97 11.99
N LEU A 25 -12.39 -25.92 11.24
CA LEU A 25 -11.58 -25.58 10.06
C LEU A 25 -12.39 -24.81 9.01
N GLY A 26 -13.65 -25.19 8.81
CA GLY A 26 -14.54 -24.48 7.88
C GLY A 26 -14.78 -23.03 8.27
N HIS A 27 -14.91 -22.72 9.57
CA HIS A 27 -15.02 -21.34 10.03
C HIS A 27 -13.70 -20.59 9.86
N THR A 28 -12.56 -21.21 10.14
CA THR A 28 -11.26 -20.58 9.89
C THR A 28 -11.05 -20.26 8.41
N GLN A 29 -11.46 -21.15 7.49
CA GLN A 29 -11.43 -20.88 6.05
C GLN A 29 -12.34 -19.70 5.67
N GLN A 30 -13.53 -19.59 6.26
CA GLN A 30 -14.42 -18.44 6.03
C GLN A 30 -13.83 -17.12 6.55
N LEU A 31 -13.12 -17.16 7.69
CA LEU A 31 -12.44 -16.00 8.25
C LEU A 31 -11.22 -15.61 7.43
N LEU A 32 -10.40 -16.57 6.99
CA LEU A 32 -9.26 -16.30 6.12
C LEU A 32 -9.72 -15.72 4.76
N ALA A 33 -10.81 -16.24 4.19
CA ALA A 33 -11.40 -15.65 2.99
C ALA A 33 -11.85 -14.21 3.23
N ALA A 34 -12.50 -13.94 4.37
CA ALA A 34 -12.94 -12.59 4.74
C ALA A 34 -11.77 -11.62 4.97
N SER A 35 -10.68 -12.07 5.58
CA SER A 35 -9.47 -11.23 5.73
C SER A 35 -8.78 -10.93 4.40
N LEU A 36 -9.03 -11.74 3.37
CA LEU A 36 -8.57 -11.50 2.00
C LEU A 36 -9.59 -10.70 1.15
N GLY A 37 -10.61 -10.13 1.79
CA GLY A 37 -11.62 -9.29 1.12
C GLY A 37 -12.77 -10.06 0.45
N TYR A 38 -12.90 -11.37 0.69
CA TYR A 38 -13.98 -12.19 0.11
C TYR A 38 -15.14 -12.39 1.09
N GLY A 39 -16.37 -12.20 0.61
CA GLY A 39 -17.57 -12.40 1.44
C GLY A 39 -17.84 -13.87 1.84
N SER A 40 -17.19 -14.84 1.19
CA SER A 40 -17.33 -16.26 1.53
C SER A 40 -16.18 -17.11 1.01
N LEU A 41 -16.03 -18.32 1.55
CA LEU A 41 -15.13 -19.35 1.01
C LEU A 41 -15.43 -19.69 -0.46
N ALA A 42 -16.70 -19.70 -0.86
CA ALA A 42 -17.07 -19.99 -2.24
C ALA A 42 -16.62 -18.88 -3.20
N ALA A 43 -16.60 -17.62 -2.73
CA ALA A 43 -16.16 -16.48 -3.52
C ALA A 43 -14.66 -16.54 -3.82
N ILE A 44 -13.82 -16.89 -2.83
CA ILE A 44 -12.38 -17.07 -3.08
C ILE A 44 -12.10 -18.30 -3.96
N GLN A 45 -12.84 -19.39 -3.78
CA GLN A 45 -12.69 -20.60 -4.60
C GLN A 45 -13.12 -20.40 -6.06
N ALA A 46 -14.03 -19.44 -6.32
CA ALA A 46 -14.46 -19.07 -7.66
C ALA A 46 -13.63 -17.94 -8.26
N SER A 47 -12.75 -17.30 -7.47
CA SER A 47 -11.92 -16.19 -7.91
C SER A 47 -10.78 -16.69 -8.79
N THR A 48 -10.52 -15.95 -9.87
CA THR A 48 -9.30 -16.10 -10.68
C THR A 48 -8.25 -15.07 -10.32
N GLU A 49 -8.54 -14.15 -9.38
CA GLU A 49 -7.63 -13.09 -8.97
C GLU A 49 -6.52 -13.60 -8.03
N GLU A 50 -6.76 -14.71 -7.33
CA GLU A 50 -5.80 -15.32 -6.41
C GLU A 50 -5.46 -16.75 -6.86
N GLU A 51 -4.45 -16.87 -7.74
CA GLU A 51 -3.73 -18.13 -7.88
C GLU A 51 -3.08 -18.48 -6.51
N PRO A 52 -3.16 -19.74 -6.07
CA PRO A 52 -3.91 -20.16 -4.88
C PRO A 52 -3.55 -19.42 -3.56
N GLY A 53 -4.25 -18.32 -3.27
CA GLY A 53 -4.15 -17.57 -2.01
C GLY A 53 -3.19 -16.38 -2.08
N ILE A 54 -2.16 -16.35 -1.23
CA ILE A 54 -1.19 -15.23 -1.16
C ILE A 54 0.04 -15.44 -2.07
N ALA A 55 -0.04 -16.37 -3.03
CA ALA A 55 1.08 -16.65 -3.92
C ALA A 55 1.39 -15.41 -4.79
N GLY A 56 2.67 -15.13 -5.02
CA GLY A 56 3.09 -13.92 -5.76
C GLY A 56 2.97 -12.60 -4.99
N ALA A 57 2.31 -12.55 -3.83
CA ALA A 57 2.19 -11.33 -3.03
C ALA A 57 3.50 -10.98 -2.30
N ASN A 58 3.93 -9.73 -2.39
CA ASN A 58 4.98 -9.16 -1.55
C ASN A 58 4.39 -8.46 -0.32
N PHE A 59 3.18 -7.93 -0.46
CA PHE A 59 2.45 -7.25 0.60
C PHE A 59 1.01 -7.78 0.69
N VAL A 60 0.47 -7.81 1.89
CA VAL A 60 -0.94 -8.15 2.17
C VAL A 60 -1.50 -7.13 3.14
N ILE A 61 -2.61 -6.48 2.77
CA ILE A 61 -3.33 -5.54 3.64
C ILE A 61 -4.65 -6.20 4.06
N LEU A 62 -4.75 -6.70 5.28
CA LEU A 62 -5.93 -7.49 5.68
C LEU A 62 -7.21 -6.64 5.68
N ASP A 63 -8.32 -7.18 5.15
CA ASP A 63 -9.66 -6.60 5.33
C ASP A 63 -10.16 -6.89 6.75
N VAL A 64 -9.60 -6.15 7.73
CA VAL A 64 -9.91 -6.31 9.16
C VAL A 64 -11.39 -6.07 9.44
N ALA A 65 -12.01 -5.11 8.73
CA ALA A 65 -13.43 -4.82 8.85
C ALA A 65 -14.29 -6.01 8.35
N GLY A 66 -13.96 -6.56 7.18
CA GLY A 66 -14.62 -7.75 6.62
C GLY A 66 -14.43 -8.98 7.52
N LEU A 67 -13.21 -9.19 8.02
CA LEU A 67 -12.89 -10.26 8.97
C LEU A 67 -13.70 -10.14 10.26
N SER A 68 -13.76 -8.95 10.86
CA SER A 68 -14.47 -8.70 12.12
C SER A 68 -15.98 -8.92 11.95
N ALA A 69 -16.56 -8.39 10.87
CA ALA A 69 -17.97 -8.62 10.52
C ALA A 69 -18.26 -10.12 10.33
N ARG A 70 -17.35 -10.84 9.67
CA ARG A 70 -17.48 -12.29 9.48
C ARG A 70 -17.37 -13.05 10.80
N ALA A 71 -16.40 -12.69 11.65
CA ALA A 71 -16.24 -13.27 12.99
C ALA A 71 -17.50 -13.09 13.83
N ALA A 72 -18.09 -11.89 13.86
CA ALA A 72 -19.35 -11.64 14.53
C ALA A 72 -20.48 -12.52 13.99
N SER A 73 -20.63 -12.64 12.67
CA SER A 73 -21.68 -13.47 12.04
C SER A 73 -21.55 -14.97 12.36
N LEU A 74 -20.34 -15.45 12.64
CA LEU A 74 -20.05 -16.85 12.96
C LEU A 74 -20.04 -17.13 14.48
N GLY A 75 -20.32 -16.13 15.32
CA GLY A 75 -20.36 -16.26 16.77
C GLY A 75 -19.01 -16.05 17.48
N TYR A 76 -18.02 -15.50 16.78
CA TYR A 76 -16.67 -15.23 17.30
C TYR A 76 -16.34 -13.74 17.49
N GLY A 77 -17.35 -12.86 17.52
CA GLY A 77 -17.14 -11.41 17.60
C GLY A 77 -16.27 -10.99 18.80
N ALA A 78 -16.40 -11.64 19.96
CA ALA A 78 -15.58 -11.37 21.15
C ALA A 78 -14.11 -11.79 21.00
N ALA A 79 -13.78 -12.62 20.01
CA ALA A 79 -12.43 -13.08 19.70
C ALA A 79 -11.88 -12.46 18.40
N SER A 80 -12.52 -11.39 17.89
CA SER A 80 -12.16 -10.77 16.60
C SER A 80 -10.69 -10.35 16.54
N ASP A 81 -10.19 -9.70 17.58
CA ASP A 81 -8.80 -9.20 17.61
C ASP A 81 -7.81 -10.38 17.63
N GLN A 82 -8.07 -11.38 18.49
CA GLN A 82 -7.27 -12.61 18.57
C GLN A 82 -7.27 -13.39 17.25
N ILE A 83 -8.39 -13.40 16.52
CA ILE A 83 -8.51 -14.00 15.18
C ILE A 83 -7.66 -13.23 14.17
N THR A 84 -7.72 -11.90 14.20
CA THR A 84 -6.95 -11.03 13.31
C THR A 84 -5.45 -11.23 13.52
N GLU A 85 -5.00 -11.22 14.77
CA GLU A 85 -3.61 -11.49 15.14
C GLU A 85 -3.15 -12.89 14.70
N ALA A 86 -3.97 -13.93 14.92
CA ALA A 86 -3.63 -15.28 14.54
C ALA A 86 -3.52 -15.46 13.02
N ILE A 87 -4.39 -14.83 12.23
CA ILE A 87 -4.33 -14.84 10.77
C ILE A 87 -3.08 -14.10 10.29
N ALA A 88 -2.84 -12.88 10.79
CA ALA A 88 -1.66 -12.10 10.43
C ALA A 88 -0.35 -12.84 10.77
N ALA A 89 -0.26 -13.43 11.97
CA ALA A 89 0.90 -14.22 12.38
C ALA A 89 1.10 -15.46 11.51
N THR A 90 0.01 -16.10 11.09
CA THR A 90 0.07 -17.27 10.20
C THR A 90 0.65 -16.90 8.84
N ILE A 91 0.19 -15.79 8.23
CA ILE A 91 0.72 -15.30 6.96
C ILE A 91 2.20 -14.93 7.10
N LYS A 92 2.59 -14.27 8.19
CA LYS A 92 3.99 -13.92 8.49
C LYS A 92 4.89 -15.13 8.75
N SER A 93 4.31 -16.30 9.05
CA SER A 93 5.05 -17.55 9.28
C SER A 93 5.24 -18.41 8.01
N ASP A 94 4.74 -17.94 6.87
CA ASP A 94 4.97 -18.60 5.59
C ASP A 94 6.49 -18.70 5.28
N PRO A 95 6.96 -19.74 4.56
CA PRO A 95 8.37 -19.84 4.18
C PRO A 95 8.89 -18.64 3.36
N GLU A 96 8.02 -17.97 2.61
CA GLU A 96 8.33 -16.76 1.88
C GLU A 96 7.27 -15.69 2.22
N PRO A 97 7.35 -15.12 3.43
CA PRO A 97 6.25 -14.36 3.99
C PRO A 97 6.14 -12.98 3.32
N PRO A 98 4.94 -12.56 2.89
CA PRO A 98 4.72 -11.17 2.54
C PRO A 98 4.78 -10.31 3.80
N ALA A 99 5.06 -9.01 3.64
CA ALA A 99 4.81 -8.06 4.71
C ALA A 99 3.28 -7.89 4.88
N VAL A 100 2.81 -7.91 6.13
CA VAL A 100 1.38 -7.88 6.44
C VAL A 100 1.05 -6.60 7.20
N PHE A 101 0.11 -5.85 6.64
CA PHE A 101 -0.43 -4.61 7.18
C PHE A 101 -1.88 -4.82 7.61
N LEU A 102 -2.31 -4.07 8.62
CA LEU A 102 -3.68 -4.11 9.14
C LEU A 102 -4.51 -2.93 8.65
N THR A 103 -3.86 -1.87 8.17
CA THR A 103 -4.51 -0.72 7.57
C THR A 103 -3.83 -0.35 6.24
N PRO A 104 -4.58 0.24 5.29
CA PRO A 104 -4.00 0.83 4.08
C PRO A 104 -2.99 1.95 4.40
N LEU A 105 -3.27 2.75 5.44
CA LEU A 105 -2.41 3.84 5.86
C LEU A 105 -1.01 3.37 6.28
N ASP A 106 -0.90 2.30 7.09
CA ASP A 106 0.40 1.75 7.49
C ASP A 106 1.23 1.34 6.25
N PHE A 107 0.59 0.73 5.24
CA PHE A 107 1.28 0.37 3.99
C PHE A 107 1.73 1.62 3.22
N ILE A 108 0.88 2.64 3.16
CA ILE A 108 1.19 3.89 2.45
C ILE A 108 2.40 4.57 3.11
N GLU A 109 2.41 4.71 4.43
CA GLU A 109 3.47 5.37 5.18
C GLU A 109 4.78 4.57 5.17
N ASP A 110 4.72 3.24 5.34
CA ASP A 110 5.91 2.40 5.49
C ASP A 110 6.52 1.95 4.16
N VAL A 111 5.75 1.97 3.06
CA VAL A 111 6.19 1.42 1.76
C VAL A 111 6.11 2.45 0.64
N VAL A 112 4.95 3.07 0.46
CA VAL A 112 4.68 3.92 -0.72
C VAL A 112 5.41 5.24 -0.62
N VAL A 113 5.36 5.89 0.54
CA VAL A 113 6.05 7.17 0.79
C VAL A 113 7.57 7.01 0.63
N PRO A 114 8.23 6.02 1.27
CA PRO A 114 9.65 5.76 1.03
C PRO A 114 9.96 5.49 -0.44
N PHE A 115 9.19 4.63 -1.12
CA PHE A 115 9.38 4.36 -2.54
C PHE A 115 9.31 5.62 -3.41
N ALA A 116 8.31 6.48 -3.17
CA ALA A 116 8.16 7.73 -3.92
C ALA A 116 9.34 8.67 -3.69
N ASN A 117 9.74 8.87 -2.43
CA ASN A 117 10.87 9.74 -2.08
C ASN A 117 12.22 9.23 -2.59
N ASP A 118 12.43 7.92 -2.61
CA ASP A 118 13.66 7.30 -3.12
C ASP A 118 13.74 7.36 -4.66
N THR A 119 12.59 7.43 -5.35
CA THR A 119 12.53 7.33 -6.82
C THR A 119 12.38 8.69 -7.52
N VAL A 120 11.74 9.67 -6.87
CA VAL A 120 11.36 10.95 -7.48
C VAL A 120 12.52 11.76 -8.07
N MET A 121 13.69 11.74 -7.44
CA MET A 121 14.85 12.53 -7.90
C MET A 121 15.41 12.02 -9.22
N ASP A 122 15.29 10.72 -9.47
CA ASP A 122 15.75 10.07 -10.69
C ASP A 122 14.67 10.07 -11.79
N HIS A 123 13.50 10.69 -11.52
CA HIS A 123 12.39 10.71 -12.47
C HIS A 123 12.58 11.80 -13.55
N ASP A 124 12.30 11.44 -14.80
CA ASP A 124 12.49 12.32 -15.97
C ASP A 124 11.77 13.66 -15.81
N ALA A 125 10.53 13.66 -15.31
CA ALA A 125 9.77 14.90 -15.09
C ALA A 125 10.47 15.89 -14.15
N VAL A 126 11.10 15.40 -13.06
CA VAL A 126 11.83 16.24 -12.10
C VAL A 126 13.14 16.71 -12.72
N SER A 127 13.84 15.83 -13.44
CA SER A 127 15.05 16.18 -14.17
C SER A 127 14.80 17.27 -15.22
N ASP A 128 13.70 17.17 -15.98
CA ASP A 128 13.31 18.17 -16.97
C ASP A 128 12.92 19.51 -16.35
N ALA A 129 12.20 19.49 -15.22
CA ALA A 129 11.87 20.70 -14.47
C ALA A 129 13.15 21.35 -13.91
N ALA A 130 14.08 20.56 -13.38
CA ALA A 130 15.36 21.03 -12.85
C ALA A 130 16.33 21.51 -13.94
N ALA A 131 16.24 21.02 -15.18
CA ALA A 131 17.17 21.34 -16.26
C ALA A 131 17.26 22.84 -16.59
N ASN A 132 16.21 23.61 -16.27
CA ASN A 132 16.18 25.07 -16.44
C ASN A 132 16.57 25.83 -15.17
N THR A 133 16.80 25.12 -14.07
CA THR A 133 17.25 25.67 -12.79
C THR A 133 18.76 25.57 -12.68
N ASN A 134 19.39 26.52 -12.02
CA ASN A 134 20.82 26.51 -11.77
C ASN A 134 21.19 25.90 -10.41
N ALA A 135 20.32 25.02 -9.90
CA ALA A 135 20.36 24.53 -8.53
C ALA A 135 20.72 23.04 -8.44
N TYR A 136 21.15 22.60 -7.26
CA TYR A 136 21.44 21.20 -6.95
C TYR A 136 20.32 20.64 -6.06
N PHE A 137 19.98 19.36 -6.22
CA PHE A 137 18.99 18.71 -5.36
C PHE A 137 19.49 18.60 -3.92
N GLU A 138 18.65 19.00 -2.96
CA GLU A 138 18.92 18.89 -1.53
C GLU A 138 18.18 17.70 -0.91
N GLY A 139 16.92 17.49 -1.31
CA GLY A 139 16.02 16.52 -0.67
C GLY A 139 14.69 16.43 -1.39
N ALA A 140 13.98 15.31 -1.18
CA ALA A 140 12.61 15.14 -1.64
C ALA A 140 11.72 14.89 -0.44
N TYR A 141 10.53 15.48 -0.48
CA TYR A 141 9.52 15.40 0.56
C TYR A 141 8.17 15.20 -0.12
N LEU A 142 7.87 13.96 -0.48
CA LEU A 142 6.56 13.55 -0.95
C LEU A 142 5.78 12.91 0.18
N GLU A 143 4.51 13.27 0.26
CA GLU A 143 3.51 12.62 1.07
C GLU A 143 2.54 11.87 0.16
N ALA A 144 1.87 10.88 0.72
CA ALA A 144 0.87 10.08 0.03
C ALA A 144 -0.43 10.11 0.81
N THR A 145 -1.55 10.17 0.09
CA THR A 145 -2.88 10.17 0.71
C THR A 145 -3.62 8.88 0.39
N GLU A 146 -4.46 8.42 1.31
CA GLU A 146 -5.32 7.26 1.04
C GLU A 146 -6.24 7.54 -0.16
N PRO A 147 -6.30 6.64 -1.16
CA PRO A 147 -7.17 6.80 -2.32
C PRO A 147 -8.66 6.75 -1.98
N ASP A 148 -9.48 7.42 -2.80
CA ASP A 148 -10.94 7.33 -2.69
C ASP A 148 -11.46 5.90 -2.98
N GLU A 149 -10.79 5.17 -3.87
CA GLU A 149 -11.14 3.78 -4.18
C GLU A 149 -10.40 2.81 -3.24
N ALA A 150 -11.18 2.00 -2.52
CA ALA A 150 -10.62 1.00 -1.63
C ALA A 150 -9.89 -0.08 -2.43
N LEU A 151 -8.71 -0.51 -1.94
CA LEU A 151 -7.87 -1.52 -2.57
C LEU A 151 -8.64 -2.75 -3.09
N LYS A 152 -9.59 -3.26 -2.29
CA LYS A 152 -10.36 -4.47 -2.62
C LYS A 152 -11.34 -4.32 -3.78
N ASP A 153 -11.60 -3.09 -4.21
CA ASP A 153 -12.52 -2.76 -5.30
C ASP A 153 -11.76 -2.44 -6.60
N CYS A 154 -10.46 -2.11 -6.50
CA CYS A 154 -9.56 -1.97 -7.64
C CYS A 154 -9.29 -3.32 -8.33
N ARG A 155 -9.09 -3.30 -9.66
CA ARG A 155 -8.92 -4.52 -10.47
C ARG A 155 -7.48 -4.98 -10.66
N GLU A 156 -6.65 -4.18 -11.33
CA GLU A 156 -5.30 -4.59 -11.77
C GLU A 156 -4.20 -3.98 -10.91
N PHE A 157 -4.34 -2.70 -10.60
CA PHE A 157 -3.43 -1.94 -9.75
C PHE A 157 -4.23 -1.04 -8.81
N TRP A 158 -3.56 -0.59 -7.76
CA TRP A 158 -4.07 0.43 -6.85
C TRP A 158 -3.25 1.71 -7.06
N GLU A 159 -3.91 2.82 -7.37
CA GLU A 159 -3.27 4.12 -7.57
C GLU A 159 -3.32 4.92 -6.29
N ILE A 160 -2.14 5.26 -5.77
CA ILE A 160 -2.00 5.99 -4.51
C ILE A 160 -1.50 7.39 -4.83
N PRO A 161 -2.34 8.44 -4.64
CA PRO A 161 -1.92 9.81 -4.89
C PRO A 161 -0.72 10.18 -4.04
N VAL A 162 0.25 10.82 -4.69
CA VAL A 162 1.43 11.40 -4.05
C VAL A 162 1.58 12.86 -4.46
N GLU A 163 1.94 13.71 -3.50
CA GLU A 163 2.25 15.11 -3.74
C GLU A 163 3.31 15.61 -2.76
N GLY A 164 4.02 16.66 -3.16
CA GLY A 164 5.05 17.25 -2.32
C GLY A 164 6.02 18.08 -3.14
N ASN A 165 7.25 18.18 -2.65
CA ASN A 165 8.27 19.00 -3.28
C ASN A 165 9.64 18.33 -3.26
N VAL A 166 10.45 18.68 -4.27
CA VAL A 166 11.89 18.45 -4.29
C VAL A 166 12.57 19.78 -4.03
N GLY A 167 13.29 19.85 -2.92
CA GLY A 167 14.07 21.02 -2.53
C GLY A 167 15.36 21.12 -3.34
N MET A 168 15.72 22.35 -3.70
CA MET A 168 16.92 22.66 -4.45
C MET A 168 17.73 23.75 -3.74
N ASP A 169 19.04 23.55 -3.64
CA ASP A 169 19.97 24.57 -3.15
C ASP A 169 20.60 25.32 -4.33
N GLN A 170 20.52 26.65 -4.28
CA GLN A 170 20.95 27.52 -5.36
C GLN A 170 22.45 27.79 -5.30
N ASP A 171 23.09 27.85 -6.48
CA ASP A 171 24.45 28.35 -6.59
C ASP A 171 24.46 29.87 -6.31
N PRO A 172 25.13 30.35 -5.23
CA PRO A 172 25.12 31.76 -4.84
C PRO A 172 25.76 32.69 -5.88
N ASP A 173 26.50 32.16 -6.85
CA ASP A 173 27.11 32.92 -7.94
C ASP A 173 26.17 33.11 -9.16
N LYS A 174 24.93 32.60 -9.11
CA LYS A 174 23.94 32.65 -10.21
C LYS A 174 22.61 33.31 -9.82
N PRO A 175 21.83 33.83 -10.80
CA PRO A 175 20.50 34.40 -10.53
C PRO A 175 19.52 33.37 -9.96
N PHE A 176 18.71 33.78 -8.98
CA PHE A 176 17.68 32.96 -8.33
C PHE A 176 16.66 32.41 -9.35
N SER A 177 16.37 31.11 -9.27
CA SER A 177 15.53 30.39 -10.25
C SER A 177 14.50 29.45 -9.60
N GLY A 178 14.07 29.74 -8.36
CA GLY A 178 13.18 28.89 -7.58
C GLY A 178 13.94 27.88 -6.72
N ASP A 179 13.45 27.59 -5.52
CA ASP A 179 14.08 26.69 -4.54
C ASP A 179 13.34 25.37 -4.36
N ASN A 180 12.19 25.21 -5.01
CA ASN A 180 11.36 24.01 -4.93
C ASN A 180 10.75 23.63 -6.28
N ILE A 181 10.77 22.34 -6.58
CA ILE A 181 10.00 21.72 -7.65
C ILE A 181 8.77 21.07 -7.01
N LEU A 182 7.59 21.54 -7.38
CA LEU A 182 6.33 20.92 -6.97
C LEU A 182 6.12 19.63 -7.77
N VAL A 183 5.82 18.54 -7.06
CA VAL A 183 5.59 17.22 -7.64
C VAL A 183 4.19 16.76 -7.27
N LYS A 184 3.47 16.23 -8.27
CA LYS A 184 2.16 15.62 -8.07
C LYS A 184 1.96 14.45 -9.02
N GLY A 185 1.40 13.36 -8.52
CA GLY A 185 1.08 12.20 -9.33
C GLY A 185 0.55 11.03 -8.52
N VAL A 186 0.89 9.82 -8.94
CA VAL A 186 0.46 8.58 -8.31
C VAL A 186 1.59 7.56 -8.25
N VAL A 187 1.58 6.73 -7.22
CA VAL A 187 2.27 5.44 -7.22
C VAL A 187 1.27 4.36 -7.61
N ARG A 188 1.56 3.60 -8.67
CA ARG A 188 0.78 2.42 -9.06
C ARG A 188 1.39 1.18 -8.42
N VAL A 189 0.57 0.43 -7.68
CA VAL A 189 0.97 -0.84 -7.08
C VAL A 189 0.15 -1.98 -7.67
N TRP A 190 0.82 -2.92 -8.33
CA TRP A 190 0.16 -4.05 -9.00
C TRP A 190 -0.41 -5.07 -8.02
N LYS A 191 -1.57 -5.63 -8.34
CA LYS A 191 -2.28 -6.59 -7.49
C LYS A 191 -1.85 -8.03 -7.81
N ALA A 192 -1.51 -8.78 -6.76
CA ALA A 192 -1.39 -10.23 -6.78
C ALA A 192 -2.67 -10.95 -6.34
N GLY A 193 -3.69 -10.18 -5.93
CA GLY A 193 -4.96 -10.67 -5.40
C GLY A 193 -5.81 -9.50 -4.92
N ARG A 194 -6.93 -9.79 -4.25
CA ARG A 194 -7.89 -8.74 -3.92
C ARG A 194 -7.35 -7.74 -2.90
N VAL A 195 -6.56 -8.22 -1.95
CA VAL A 195 -5.84 -7.38 -0.96
C VAL A 195 -4.34 -7.68 -0.92
N CYS A 196 -3.85 -8.36 -1.94
CA CYS A 196 -2.47 -8.80 -2.10
C CYS A 196 -1.80 -7.94 -3.18
N LEU A 197 -0.61 -7.42 -2.90
CA LEU A 197 0.14 -6.51 -3.76
C LEU A 197 1.52 -7.06 -4.09
N MET A 198 2.00 -6.76 -5.30
CA MET A 198 3.36 -7.05 -5.77
C MET A 198 4.30 -5.89 -5.45
N ASN A 199 5.61 -6.15 -5.42
CA ASN A 199 6.64 -5.13 -5.24
C ASN A 199 7.09 -4.46 -6.56
N ASP A 200 6.31 -4.60 -7.62
CA ASP A 200 6.57 -3.98 -8.93
C ASP A 200 5.88 -2.62 -8.95
N MET A 201 6.37 -1.64 -8.17
CA MET A 201 5.72 -0.33 -8.06
C MET A 201 6.19 0.61 -9.18
N GLU A 202 5.28 1.43 -9.69
CA GLU A 202 5.58 2.46 -10.69
C GLU A 202 5.23 3.85 -10.15
N LEU A 203 6.13 4.81 -10.32
CA LEU A 203 5.89 6.22 -10.01
C LEU A 203 5.53 6.96 -11.30
N ASP A 204 4.35 7.57 -11.35
CA ASP A 204 3.87 8.38 -12.48
C ASP A 204 3.54 9.79 -11.98
N ILE A 205 4.43 10.75 -12.26
CA ILE A 205 4.38 12.11 -11.71
C ILE A 205 4.54 13.18 -12.79
N GLY A 206 3.86 14.31 -12.56
CA GLY A 206 4.18 15.60 -13.15
C GLY A 206 5.00 16.45 -12.17
N ALA A 207 5.88 17.29 -12.72
CA ALA A 207 6.71 18.20 -11.94
C ALA A 207 6.75 19.60 -12.59
N GLY A 208 6.82 20.64 -11.76
CA GLY A 208 6.93 22.03 -12.21
C GLY A 208 7.63 22.90 -11.17
N VAL A 209 8.36 23.92 -11.63
CA VAL A 209 9.01 24.90 -10.74
C VAL A 209 7.93 25.76 -10.07
N ASP A 210 8.10 26.03 -8.77
CA ASP A 210 7.26 27.01 -8.08
C ASP A 210 7.69 28.44 -8.43
N ASP A 211 6.98 29.05 -9.38
CA ASP A 211 7.23 30.44 -9.83
C ASP A 211 6.51 31.50 -8.97
N SER A 212 5.90 31.13 -7.83
CA SER A 212 5.10 32.05 -7.00
C SER A 212 5.88 33.27 -6.47
N TYR A 213 7.22 33.25 -6.53
CA TYR A 213 8.08 34.40 -6.26
C TYR A 213 7.86 35.57 -7.24
N TYR A 214 7.51 35.31 -8.51
CA TYR A 214 7.28 36.36 -9.53
C TYR A 214 5.87 36.98 -9.48
N ASP A 215 4.90 36.30 -8.86
CA ASP A 215 3.51 36.79 -8.74
C ASP A 215 3.35 37.92 -7.70
N LEU A 216 4.39 38.22 -6.92
CA LEU A 216 4.38 39.32 -5.94
C LEU A 216 4.68 40.70 -6.57
N ASP A 217 5.23 40.74 -7.78
CA ASP A 217 5.67 42.00 -8.43
C ASP A 217 4.67 42.54 -9.48
N GLU A 218 3.65 41.78 -9.91
CA GLU A 218 2.61 42.27 -10.84
C GLU A 218 1.46 43.03 -10.15
N ALA A 219 1.41 43.06 -8.81
CA ALA A 219 0.37 43.79 -8.08
C ALA A 219 0.61 45.30 -7.96
N ASP A 220 1.78 45.81 -8.38
CA ASP A 220 2.19 47.22 -8.22
C ASP A 220 2.69 47.89 -9.52
N ALA A 221 2.18 47.48 -10.70
CA ALA A 221 2.46 48.13 -11.99
C ALA A 221 1.22 48.80 -12.64
#